data_AF-A0A6J5BQ92-F1
#
_entry.id   AF-A0A6J5BQ92-F1
#
_cell.length_a   1.000
_cell.length_b   1.000
_cell.length_c   1.000
_cell.angle_alpha   90.00
_cell.angle_beta   90.00
_cell.angle_gamma   90.00
#
_symmetry.space_group_name_H-M   'P 1'
#
loop_
_entity.id
_entity.type
_entity.pdbx_description
1 polymer ?
#
loop_
_entity_poly.entity_id
_entity_poly.type
_entity_poly.pdbx_seq_one_letter_code
_entity_poly.pdbx_strand_id
1 'polypeptide(L)'
;MTTDWIDPPAFATAPIGTVLDHACIPPNHGSDDQLNIAAPARVRPQATGALVIPVCAQGIIPVSQDQKLPRFVAVNTQTGAVYEGVAYEYKRRPPRAGVEVDEIPGSRPPKGIPISPGISVGTQFSTDLAAQTALPREPAKYEVYIESNGVRSNTVTIEVQAAR
;
A
#
# COMPACT_ATOMS: atom_id res chain seq x y z
N MET A 1 11.49 18.98 13.18
CA MET A 1 10.13 18.44 13.33
C MET A 1 10.17 17.42 14.46
N THR A 2 9.23 17.48 15.41
CA THR A 2 9.13 16.48 16.48
C THR A 2 8.47 15.22 15.91
N THR A 3 9.15 14.08 16.01
CA THR A 3 8.70 12.77 15.54
C THR A 3 8.16 11.92 16.69
N ASP A 4 7.79 12.56 17.81
CA ASP A 4 7.35 11.92 19.05
C ASP A 4 5.93 11.30 18.95
N TRP A 5 5.26 11.51 17.82
CA TRP A 5 3.96 10.96 17.49
C TRP A 5 4.04 9.62 16.73
N ILE A 6 5.21 9.16 16.32
CA ILE A 6 5.37 7.92 15.54
C ILE A 6 6.65 7.18 15.89
N ASP A 7 6.58 5.86 15.94
CA ASP A 7 7.69 4.98 16.33
C ASP A 7 7.74 3.74 15.42
N PRO A 8 8.88 3.47 14.74
CA PRO A 8 10.13 4.22 14.81
C PRO A 8 10.06 5.61 14.13
N PRO A 9 10.82 6.61 14.62
CA PRO A 9 10.85 7.96 14.06
C PRO A 9 11.14 8.05 12.56
N ALA A 10 11.82 7.04 11.99
CA ALA A 10 12.13 6.97 10.56
C ALA A 10 10.88 7.01 9.67
N PHE A 11 9.72 6.53 10.16
CA PHE A 11 8.46 6.61 9.43
C PHE A 11 7.88 8.03 9.40
N ALA A 12 8.27 8.93 10.31
CA ALA A 12 7.77 10.31 10.32
C ALA A 12 8.12 11.08 9.04
N THR A 13 9.21 10.70 8.39
CA THR A 13 9.71 11.30 7.15
C THR A 13 9.44 10.44 5.92
N ALA A 14 8.73 9.30 6.08
CA ALA A 14 8.36 8.49 4.94
C ALA A 14 7.43 9.31 4.04
N PRO A 15 7.76 9.50 2.75
CA PRO A 15 6.85 10.18 1.84
C PRO A 15 5.57 9.34 1.72
N ILE A 16 4.42 9.98 1.53
CA ILE A 16 3.11 9.34 1.41
C ILE A 16 2.58 9.55 -0.01
N GLY A 17 1.91 8.53 -0.57
CA GLY A 17 1.27 8.62 -1.89
C GLY A 17 2.27 8.61 -3.05
N THR A 18 3.43 7.97 -2.85
CA THR A 18 4.50 7.89 -3.86
C THR A 18 4.80 6.45 -4.24
N VAL A 19 5.44 6.28 -5.39
CA VAL A 19 6.01 5.01 -5.88
C VAL A 19 7.55 5.05 -5.94
N LEU A 20 8.13 6.17 -5.48
CA LEU A 20 9.58 6.33 -5.43
C LEU A 20 10.18 5.46 -4.35
N ASP A 21 11.42 5.05 -4.55
CA ASP A 21 12.18 4.30 -3.55
C ASP A 21 12.51 5.17 -2.33
N HIS A 22 12.49 4.57 -1.14
CA HIS A 22 12.80 5.21 0.13
C HIS A 22 13.03 4.20 1.25
N ALA A 23 13.67 4.64 2.34
CA ALA A 23 14.21 3.75 3.38
C ALA A 23 13.20 2.81 4.08
N CYS A 24 11.90 3.14 4.14
CA CYS A 24 10.90 2.23 4.71
C CYS A 24 10.36 1.18 3.73
N ILE A 25 10.71 1.22 2.42
CA ILE A 25 10.29 0.18 1.48
C ILE A 25 10.90 -1.16 1.92
N PRO A 26 10.10 -2.17 2.28
CA PRO A 26 10.63 -3.48 2.64
C PRO A 26 11.19 -4.16 1.39
N PRO A 27 12.33 -4.87 1.48
CA PRO A 27 12.91 -5.55 0.33
C PRO A 27 12.07 -6.76 -0.09
N ASN A 28 12.13 -7.12 -1.37
CA ASN A 28 11.72 -8.44 -1.82
C ASN A 28 12.76 -9.51 -1.45
N HIS A 29 12.28 -10.72 -1.20
CA HIS A 29 13.09 -11.91 -1.00
C HIS A 29 12.96 -12.83 -2.22
N GLY A 30 13.88 -12.71 -3.16
CA GLY A 30 13.84 -13.47 -4.41
C GLY A 30 12.92 -12.85 -5.47
N SER A 31 12.49 -13.68 -6.42
CA SER A 31 11.70 -13.26 -7.60
C SER A 31 10.29 -13.86 -7.64
N ASP A 32 9.92 -14.67 -6.64
CA ASP A 32 8.60 -15.27 -6.55
C ASP A 32 7.55 -14.23 -6.18
N ASP A 33 6.29 -14.56 -6.49
CA ASP A 33 5.14 -13.73 -6.14
C ASP A 33 5.07 -13.51 -4.62
N GLN A 34 5.11 -12.24 -4.24
CA GLN A 34 5.20 -11.82 -2.85
C GLN A 34 4.71 -10.39 -2.69
N LEU A 35 4.31 -10.06 -1.46
CA LEU A 35 4.01 -8.69 -1.07
C LEU A 35 4.54 -8.49 0.34
N ASN A 36 5.32 -7.44 0.54
CA ASN A 36 5.92 -7.11 1.81
C ASN A 36 5.49 -5.70 2.18
N ILE A 37 5.16 -5.51 3.46
CA ILE A 37 4.79 -4.22 4.02
C ILE A 37 5.61 -3.92 5.28
N ALA A 38 5.86 -2.63 5.48
CA ALA A 38 6.46 -2.07 6.68
C ALA A 38 5.64 -0.85 7.14
N ALA A 39 5.48 -0.72 8.44
CA ALA A 39 4.69 0.33 9.07
C ALA A 39 5.30 0.70 10.43
N PRO A 40 4.96 1.87 11.00
CA PRO A 40 5.29 2.17 12.38
C PRO A 40 4.62 1.18 13.34
N ALA A 41 5.31 0.82 14.42
CA ALA A 41 4.76 -0.02 15.47
C ALA A 41 3.77 0.76 16.35
N ARG A 42 4.02 2.05 16.56
CA ARG A 42 3.14 2.93 17.36
C ARG A 42 2.95 4.28 16.67
N VAL A 43 1.75 4.83 16.82
CA VAL A 43 1.37 6.12 16.27
C VAL A 43 0.41 6.83 17.21
N ARG A 44 0.50 8.15 17.28
CA ARG A 44 -0.46 9.04 17.93
C ARG A 44 -1.03 10.00 16.89
N PRO A 45 -2.27 10.49 17.09
CA PRO A 45 -2.73 11.67 16.38
C PRO A 45 -1.73 12.82 16.56
N GLN A 46 -1.43 13.52 15.48
CA GLN A 46 -0.61 14.72 15.50
C GLN A 46 -1.30 15.83 16.30
N ALA A 47 -0.58 16.91 16.63
CA ALA A 47 -1.14 18.05 17.36
C ALA A 47 -2.33 18.73 16.64
N THR A 48 -2.43 18.57 15.32
CA THR A 48 -3.58 19.01 14.50
C THR A 48 -4.82 18.12 14.66
N GLY A 49 -4.70 17.01 15.38
CA GLY A 49 -5.71 15.95 15.50
C GLY A 49 -5.70 14.95 14.35
N ALA A 50 -4.87 15.15 13.31
CA ALA A 50 -4.78 14.22 12.19
C ALA A 50 -4.05 12.94 12.60
N LEU A 51 -4.64 11.78 12.26
CA LEU A 51 -3.96 10.48 12.34
C LEU A 51 -3.39 10.17 10.95
N VAL A 52 -2.07 9.98 10.89
CA VAL A 52 -1.35 9.65 9.66
C VAL A 52 -0.54 8.39 9.95
N ILE A 53 -0.74 7.34 9.16
CA ILE A 53 -0.05 6.06 9.35
C ILE A 53 0.63 5.69 8.04
N PRO A 54 1.90 6.08 7.84
CA PRO A 54 2.63 5.75 6.63
C PRO A 54 2.91 4.24 6.59
N VAL A 55 2.40 3.58 5.56
CA VAL A 55 2.68 2.18 5.25
C VAL A 55 3.40 2.12 3.92
N CYS A 56 4.50 1.39 3.91
CA CYS A 56 5.41 1.22 2.78
C CYS A 56 5.30 -0.22 2.29
N ALA A 57 5.19 -0.43 0.98
CA ALA A 57 4.96 -1.73 0.39
C ALA A 57 5.88 -1.96 -0.82
N GLN A 58 6.36 -3.20 -0.96
CA GLN A 58 7.01 -3.70 -2.17
C GLN A 58 6.54 -5.12 -2.44
N GLY A 59 6.37 -5.49 -3.70
CA GLY A 59 6.00 -6.85 -4.05
C GLY A 59 6.19 -7.17 -5.52
N ILE A 60 6.09 -8.45 -5.82
CA ILE A 60 5.98 -9.01 -7.15
C ILE A 60 4.59 -9.65 -7.19
N ILE A 61 3.69 -9.06 -7.98
CA ILE A 61 2.27 -9.45 -7.97
C ILE A 61 1.90 -10.06 -9.32
N PRO A 62 1.21 -11.20 -9.36
CA PRO A 62 0.76 -11.80 -10.61
C PRO A 62 -0.22 -10.86 -11.32
N VAL A 63 -0.05 -10.73 -12.62
CA VAL A 63 -0.97 -9.96 -13.45
C VAL A 63 -2.20 -10.81 -13.75
N SER A 64 -3.38 -10.26 -13.45
CA SER A 64 -4.66 -10.90 -13.73
C SER A 64 -5.44 -10.08 -14.77
N GLN A 65 -6.27 -10.75 -15.57
CA GLN A 65 -7.21 -10.06 -16.47
C GLN A 65 -8.18 -9.16 -15.69
N ASP A 66 -8.62 -9.62 -14.52
CA ASP A 66 -9.43 -8.86 -13.58
C ASP A 66 -8.55 -8.35 -12.43
N GLN A 67 -7.56 -7.51 -12.78
CA GLN A 67 -6.63 -6.95 -11.79
C GLN A 67 -7.40 -6.16 -10.74
N LYS A 68 -7.40 -6.67 -9.51
CA LYS A 68 -7.96 -5.96 -8.36
C LYS A 68 -6.94 -4.96 -7.84
N LEU A 69 -7.43 -3.82 -7.37
CA LEU A 69 -6.57 -2.88 -6.69
C LEU A 69 -6.08 -3.49 -5.37
N PRO A 70 -4.80 -3.27 -4.99
CA PRO A 70 -4.30 -3.67 -3.70
C PRO A 70 -5.18 -3.08 -2.60
N ARG A 71 -5.56 -3.91 -1.63
CA ARG A 71 -6.50 -3.54 -0.58
C ARG A 71 -5.87 -3.71 0.79
N PHE A 72 -5.91 -2.67 1.62
CA PHE A 72 -5.64 -2.79 3.04
C PHE A 72 -6.76 -3.56 3.73
N VAL A 73 -6.36 -4.40 4.68
CA VAL A 73 -7.24 -4.93 5.69
C VAL A 73 -6.58 -4.64 7.04
N ALA A 74 -7.24 -3.84 7.86
CA ALA A 74 -6.83 -3.53 9.22
C ALA A 74 -7.88 -4.10 10.19
N VAL A 75 -7.47 -5.01 11.05
CA VAL A 75 -8.35 -5.68 12.01
C VAL A 75 -8.03 -5.19 13.41
N ASN A 76 -9.01 -4.59 14.08
CA ASN A 76 -8.87 -4.20 15.47
C ASN A 76 -8.78 -5.46 16.34
N THR A 77 -7.66 -5.65 17.06
CA THR A 77 -7.39 -6.89 17.77
C THR A 77 -8.24 -7.07 19.03
N GLN A 78 -8.84 -6.00 19.55
CA GLN A 78 -9.70 -6.05 20.73
C GLN A 78 -11.16 -6.36 20.38
N THR A 79 -11.66 -5.80 19.27
CA THR A 79 -13.08 -5.85 18.91
C THR A 79 -13.37 -6.76 17.72
N GLY A 80 -12.34 -7.13 16.94
CA GLY A 80 -12.50 -7.85 15.67
C GLY A 80 -13.06 -6.99 14.53
N ALA A 81 -13.27 -5.68 14.74
CA ALA A 81 -13.75 -4.78 13.70
C ALA A 81 -12.74 -4.69 12.55
N VAL A 82 -13.23 -4.83 11.32
CA VAL A 82 -12.41 -4.84 10.10
C VAL A 82 -12.59 -3.52 9.36
N TYR A 83 -11.48 -2.89 9.00
CA TYR A 83 -11.41 -1.66 8.23
C TYR A 83 -10.66 -1.95 6.93
N GLU A 84 -11.30 -1.69 5.80
CA GLU A 84 -10.78 -2.03 4.49
C GLU A 84 -10.75 -0.80 3.59
N GLY A 85 -9.79 -0.75 2.69
CA GLY A 85 -9.60 0.40 1.80
C GLY A 85 -8.62 0.10 0.68
N VAL A 86 -8.69 0.86 -0.40
CA VAL A 86 -7.73 0.74 -1.51
C VAL A 86 -6.37 1.24 -1.02
N ALA A 87 -5.37 0.36 -0.99
CA ALA A 87 -4.03 0.73 -0.52
C ALA A 87 -3.32 1.64 -1.53
N TYR A 88 -3.48 1.34 -2.81
CA TYR A 88 -2.89 2.11 -3.89
C TYR A 88 -3.68 1.94 -5.19
N GLU A 89 -3.92 3.05 -5.88
CA GLU A 89 -4.45 3.02 -7.25
C GLU A 89 -3.29 3.04 -8.24
N TYR A 90 -3.20 2.02 -9.08
CA TYR A 90 -2.32 2.05 -10.24
C TYR A 90 -2.78 3.14 -11.20
N LYS A 91 -2.29 4.37 -11.02
CA LYS A 91 -2.51 5.43 -12.00
C LYS A 91 -1.82 4.98 -13.29
N ARG A 92 -2.63 4.58 -14.28
CA ARG A 92 -2.13 4.39 -15.64
C ARG A 92 -1.41 5.67 -16.03
N ARG A 93 -0.14 5.56 -16.39
CA ARG A 93 0.59 6.72 -16.92
C ARG A 93 -0.22 7.26 -18.09
N PRO A 94 -0.64 8.53 -18.09
CA PRO A 94 -1.19 9.11 -19.30
C PRO A 94 -0.12 8.97 -20.39
N PRO A 95 -0.51 8.66 -21.64
CA PRO A 95 0.44 8.67 -22.75
C PRO A 95 1.17 10.02 -22.74
N ARG A 96 2.51 9.98 -22.85
CA ARG A 96 3.33 11.19 -22.81
C ARG A 96 2.88 12.14 -23.92
N ALA A 97 2.68 13.42 -23.62
CA ALA A 97 2.37 14.42 -24.63
C ALA A 97 3.45 14.38 -25.74
N GLY A 98 3.04 14.30 -27.01
CA GLY A 98 3.95 14.16 -28.15
C GLY A 98 4.39 12.73 -28.47
N VAL A 99 3.97 11.73 -27.69
CA VAL A 99 4.00 10.33 -28.12
C VAL A 99 2.64 10.04 -28.75
N GLU A 100 2.55 10.22 -30.07
CA GLU A 100 1.54 9.51 -30.85
C GLU A 100 1.90 8.03 -30.72
N VAL A 101 1.13 7.32 -29.91
CA VAL A 101 1.10 5.86 -30.03
C VAL A 101 0.53 5.65 -31.42
N ASP A 102 1.36 5.20 -32.36
CA ASP A 102 0.91 4.77 -33.66
C ASP A 102 0.03 3.54 -33.41
N GLU A 103 -1.25 3.79 -33.17
CA GLU A 103 -2.25 2.75 -32.96
C GLU A 103 -2.51 2.11 -34.32
N ILE A 104 -1.53 1.33 -34.81
CA ILE A 104 -1.75 0.41 -35.91
C ILE A 104 -3.03 -0.36 -35.52
N PRO A 105 -4.11 -0.32 -36.32
CA PRO A 105 -5.32 -1.07 -36.00
C PRO A 105 -4.97 -2.55 -35.77
N GLY A 106 -5.02 -3.00 -34.51
CA GLY A 106 -4.57 -4.34 -34.09
C GLY A 106 -3.32 -4.41 -33.18
N SER A 107 -2.64 -3.29 -32.92
CA SER A 107 -1.45 -3.23 -32.03
C SER A 107 -1.76 -2.95 -30.56
N ARG A 108 -2.99 -2.52 -30.24
CA ARG A 108 -3.52 -2.68 -28.87
C ARG A 108 -3.68 -4.18 -28.63
N PRO A 109 -3.04 -4.78 -27.61
CA PRO A 109 -3.30 -6.17 -27.24
C PRO A 109 -4.82 -6.32 -27.12
N PRO A 110 -5.45 -7.25 -27.87
CA PRO A 110 -6.89 -7.42 -27.82
C PRO A 110 -7.35 -7.56 -26.37
N LYS A 111 -8.31 -6.71 -25.96
CA LYS A 111 -8.94 -6.85 -24.65
C LYS A 111 -9.51 -8.27 -24.58
N GLY A 112 -9.10 -9.04 -23.58
CA GLY A 112 -9.53 -10.43 -23.41
C GLY A 112 -8.53 -11.49 -23.89
N ILE A 113 -7.34 -11.13 -24.39
CA ILE A 113 -6.26 -12.14 -24.49
C ILE A 113 -5.90 -12.59 -23.07
N PRO A 114 -5.93 -13.89 -22.78
CA PRO A 114 -5.41 -14.44 -21.53
C PRO A 114 -3.97 -14.00 -21.35
N ILE A 115 -3.70 -13.30 -20.26
CA ILE A 115 -2.32 -13.04 -19.85
C ILE A 115 -1.75 -14.40 -19.52
N SER A 116 -0.66 -14.80 -20.20
CA SER A 116 -0.02 -16.08 -19.95
C SER A 116 0.28 -16.22 -18.46
N PRO A 117 -0.09 -17.34 -17.82
CA PRO A 117 0.27 -17.60 -16.43
C PRO A 117 1.78 -17.42 -16.21
N GLY A 118 2.16 -16.83 -15.08
CA GLY A 118 3.56 -16.56 -14.74
C GLY A 118 4.09 -15.18 -15.13
N ILE A 119 3.23 -14.27 -15.60
CA ILE A 119 3.58 -12.84 -15.74
C ILE A 119 3.28 -12.12 -14.43
N SER A 120 4.33 -11.59 -13.80
CA SER A 120 4.24 -10.81 -12.56
C SER A 120 4.86 -9.43 -12.74
N VAL A 121 4.37 -8.46 -11.99
CA VAL A 121 4.86 -7.08 -12.02
C VAL A 121 5.42 -6.68 -10.67
N GLY A 122 6.59 -6.04 -10.69
CA GLY A 122 7.12 -5.35 -9.53
C GLY A 122 6.25 -4.14 -9.20
N THR A 123 5.80 -4.05 -7.95
CA THR A 123 5.10 -2.89 -7.42
C THR A 123 5.83 -2.37 -6.19
N GLN A 124 5.84 -1.06 -6.01
CA GLN A 124 6.24 -0.44 -4.75
C GLN A 124 5.47 0.86 -4.58
N PHE A 125 5.09 1.14 -3.34
CA PHE A 125 4.40 2.38 -3.00
C PHE A 125 4.48 2.65 -1.51
N SER A 126 4.20 3.89 -1.14
CA SER A 126 3.84 4.28 0.22
C SER A 126 2.51 5.03 0.23
N THR A 127 1.79 4.90 1.32
CA THR A 127 0.42 5.42 1.44
C THR A 127 0.05 5.64 2.91
N ASP A 128 -1.01 6.38 3.15
CA ASP A 128 -1.54 6.63 4.49
C ASP A 128 -2.67 5.67 4.79
N LEU A 129 -2.41 4.67 5.64
CA LEU A 129 -3.40 3.67 6.03
C LEU A 129 -4.64 4.32 6.62
N ALA A 130 -4.49 5.32 7.50
CA ALA A 130 -5.61 5.93 8.20
C ALA A 130 -6.56 6.64 7.22
N ALA A 131 -6.01 7.31 6.21
CA ALA A 131 -6.79 7.94 5.15
C ALA A 131 -7.49 6.92 4.25
N GLN A 132 -6.82 5.81 3.89
CA GLN A 132 -7.39 4.82 2.96
C GLN A 132 -8.48 3.94 3.58
N THR A 133 -8.39 3.63 4.87
CA THR A 133 -9.34 2.73 5.55
C THR A 133 -10.32 3.46 6.47
N ALA A 134 -10.23 4.79 6.55
CA ALA A 134 -10.94 5.61 7.53
C ALA A 134 -10.73 5.10 8.98
N LEU A 135 -9.47 4.76 9.31
CA LEU A 135 -9.14 4.16 10.60
C LEU A 135 -9.49 5.11 11.77
N PRO A 136 -10.14 4.63 12.84
CA PRO A 136 -10.47 5.45 14.00
C PRO A 136 -9.22 5.99 14.71
N ARG A 137 -9.37 7.13 15.39
CA ARG A 137 -8.27 7.81 16.11
C ARG A 137 -8.16 7.36 17.56
N GLU A 138 -9.15 6.60 18.01
CA GLU A 138 -9.24 6.04 19.36
C GLU A 138 -8.11 5.03 19.60
N PRO A 139 -7.61 4.94 20.84
CA PRO A 139 -6.54 4.01 21.16
C PRO A 139 -6.96 2.55 20.91
N ALA A 140 -6.19 1.85 20.08
CA ALA A 140 -6.45 0.47 19.71
C ALA A 140 -5.20 -0.17 19.08
N LYS A 141 -5.22 -1.50 18.96
CA LYS A 141 -4.18 -2.24 18.22
C LYS A 141 -4.81 -2.86 16.98
N TYR A 142 -4.09 -2.77 15.87
CA TYR A 142 -4.55 -3.26 14.59
C TYR A 142 -3.53 -4.23 14.00
N GLU A 143 -4.01 -5.37 13.53
CA GLU A 143 -3.27 -6.22 12.60
C GLU A 143 -3.58 -5.76 11.18
N VAL A 144 -2.55 -5.40 10.43
CA VAL A 144 -2.67 -4.80 9.11
C VAL A 144 -1.94 -5.64 8.08
N TYR A 145 -2.58 -5.88 6.94
CA TYR A 145 -1.97 -6.52 5.78
C TYR A 145 -2.57 -5.96 4.49
N ILE A 146 -1.92 -6.23 3.36
CA ILE A 146 -2.43 -5.92 2.02
C ILE A 146 -2.73 -7.21 1.27
N GLU A 147 -3.85 -7.23 0.55
CA GLU A 147 -4.20 -8.29 -0.40
C GLU A 147 -4.21 -7.73 -1.83
N SER A 148 -3.64 -8.48 -2.76
CA SER A 148 -3.68 -8.14 -4.18
C SER A 148 -3.52 -9.39 -5.05
N ASN A 149 -4.48 -9.62 -5.96
CA ASN A 149 -4.45 -10.71 -6.94
C ASN A 149 -4.07 -12.10 -6.35
N GLY A 150 -4.58 -12.44 -5.17
CA GLY A 150 -4.33 -13.73 -4.52
C GLY A 150 -3.04 -13.80 -3.70
N VAL A 151 -2.23 -12.74 -3.70
CA VAL A 151 -1.08 -12.58 -2.81
C VAL A 151 -1.49 -11.76 -1.59
N ARG A 152 -1.13 -12.24 -0.41
CA ARG A 152 -1.30 -11.54 0.86
C ARG A 152 0.07 -11.18 1.43
N SER A 153 0.20 -9.96 1.94
CA SER A 153 1.45 -9.52 2.55
C SER A 153 1.71 -10.18 3.91
N ASN A 154 2.91 -9.97 4.46
CA ASN A 154 3.11 -10.10 5.90
C ASN A 154 2.13 -9.21 6.68
N THR A 155 1.80 -9.63 7.90
CA THR A 155 0.99 -8.84 8.83
C THR A 155 1.92 -7.96 9.68
N VAL A 156 1.57 -6.68 9.83
CA VAL A 156 2.21 -5.76 10.78
C VAL A 156 1.22 -5.39 11.87
N THR A 157 1.71 -5.18 13.09
CA THR A 157 0.89 -4.71 14.20
C THR A 157 1.15 -3.23 14.44
N ILE A 158 0.08 -2.44 14.48
CA ILE A 158 0.14 -0.99 14.70
C ILE A 158 -0.71 -0.64 15.92
N GLU A 159 -0.10 0.01 16.90
CA GLU A 159 -0.81 0.57 18.05
C GLU A 159 -1.10 2.05 17.84
N VAL A 160 -2.38 2.40 17.75
CA VAL A 160 -2.85 3.78 17.83
C VAL A 160 -2.96 4.13 19.32
N GLN A 161 -2.30 5.20 19.73
CA GLN A 161 -2.28 5.71 21.10
C GLN A 161 -3.12 6.97 21.23
N ALA A 162 -3.46 7.32 22.47
CA ALA A 162 -4.20 8.54 22.75
C ALA A 162 -3.42 9.78 22.28
N ALA A 163 -4.15 10.81 21.86
CA ALA A 163 -3.59 12.13 21.63
C ALA A 163 -2.94 12.65 22.93
N ARG A 164 -1.90 13.46 22.77
CA ARG A 164 -1.16 14.05 23.89
C ARG A 164 -1.78 15.37 24.32
#